data_AF-A0A7W5D230-F1
#
_entry.id   AF-A0A7W5D230-F1
#
_cell.length_a   1.000
_cell.length_b   1.000
_cell.length_c   1.000
_cell.angle_alpha   90.00
_cell.angle_beta   90.00
_cell.angle_gamma   90.00
#
_symmetry.space_group_name_H-M   'P 1'
#
loop_
_entity.id
_entity.type
_entity.pdbx_description
1 polymer ?
#
loop_
_entity_poly.entity_id
_entity_poly.type
_entity_poly.pdbx_seq_one_letter_code
_entity_poly.pdbx_strand_id
1 'polypeptide(L)'
;MDGIVDFINLLDGWVWGVPMLVLLLGSHIYLTFRTGFIQRKLPTAIKLSVTKDPDAPGDISQFGALCTALSATIGTGNIVGVGTAILSGGPGAVFWMWITGVFGMATKYSETFAAVKYRVKDHNGNML
;
A
#
# COMPACT_ATOMS: atom_id res chain seq x y z
N MET A 1 25.07 27.99 7.75
CA MET A 1 23.83 27.25 8.12
C MET A 1 22.95 27.10 6.89
N ASP A 2 22.90 28.11 6.03
CA ASP A 2 22.10 28.13 4.79
C ASP A 2 22.49 27.05 3.78
N GLY A 3 23.80 26.80 3.56
CA GLY A 3 24.24 25.75 2.63
C GLY A 3 23.83 24.31 3.00
N ILE A 4 23.58 24.02 4.28
CA ILE A 4 23.05 22.71 4.72
C ILE A 4 21.53 22.65 4.45
N VAL A 5 20.81 23.74 4.73
CA VAL A 5 19.37 23.84 4.48
C VAL A 5 19.08 23.73 2.98
N ASP A 6 19.87 24.41 2.14
CA ASP A 6 19.74 24.35 0.68
C ASP A 6 20.00 22.95 0.13
N PHE A 7 20.98 22.24 0.68
CA PHE A 7 21.25 20.86 0.32
C PHE A 7 20.10 19.92 0.71
N ILE A 8 19.54 20.09 1.92
CA ILE A 8 18.39 19.29 2.38
C ILE A 8 17.17 19.55 1.49
N ASN A 9 16.87 20.80 1.16
CA ASN A 9 15.75 21.16 0.29
C ASN A 9 15.91 20.60 -1.13
N LEU A 10 17.15 20.55 -1.65
CA LEU A 10 17.43 19.94 -2.95
C LEU A 10 17.17 18.43 -2.92
N LEU A 11 17.59 17.74 -1.86
CA LEU A 11 17.29 16.31 -1.68
C LEU A 11 15.79 16.07 -1.50
N ASP A 12 15.11 16.91 -0.73
CA ASP A 12 13.67 16.82 -0.51
C ASP A 12 12.89 16.91 -1.83
N GLY A 13 13.21 17.90 -2.67
CA GLY A 13 12.57 18.05 -3.98
C GLY A 13 12.85 16.89 -4.95
N TRP A 14 14.01 16.24 -4.85
CA TRP A 14 14.34 15.07 -5.67
C TRP A 14 13.67 13.79 -5.18
N VAL A 15 13.68 13.56 -3.87
CA VAL A 15 13.17 12.33 -3.25
C VAL A 15 11.66 12.35 -3.12
N TRP A 16 11.05 13.46 -2.70
CA TRP A 16 9.62 13.56 -2.42
C TRP A 16 8.83 14.33 -3.49
N GLY A 17 9.54 14.96 -4.43
CA GLY A 17 8.92 15.71 -5.51
C GLY A 17 8.47 14.83 -6.69
N VAL A 18 8.54 15.41 -7.88
CA VAL A 18 8.02 14.81 -9.12
C VAL A 18 8.60 13.41 -9.42
N PRO A 19 9.90 13.12 -9.22
CA PRO A 19 10.44 11.80 -9.52
C PRO A 19 9.75 10.66 -8.76
N MET A 20 9.49 10.84 -7.46
CA MET A 20 8.81 9.82 -6.66
C MET A 20 7.34 9.68 -7.06
N LEU A 21 6.65 10.78 -7.36
CA LEU A 21 5.27 10.71 -7.84
C LEU A 21 5.17 9.93 -9.16
N VAL A 22 6.10 10.17 -10.09
CA VAL A 22 6.15 9.45 -11.38
C VAL A 22 6.48 7.98 -11.17
N LEU A 23 7.45 7.65 -10.32
CA LEU A 23 7.78 6.25 -10.02
C LEU A 23 6.63 5.51 -9.35
N LEU A 24 5.96 6.15 -8.40
CA LEU A 24 4.87 5.56 -7.64
C LEU A 24 3.64 5.35 -8.55
N LEU A 25 3.19 6.38 -9.26
CA LEU A 25 2.07 6.26 -10.20
C LEU A 25 2.41 5.32 -11.37
N GLY A 26 3.64 5.39 -11.89
CA GLY A 26 4.14 4.51 -12.94
C GLY A 26 4.13 3.04 -12.52
N SER A 27 4.59 2.74 -11.28
CA SER A 27 4.54 1.40 -10.72
C SER A 27 3.11 0.89 -10.55
N HIS A 28 2.20 1.75 -10.08
CA HIS A 28 0.79 1.40 -9.89
C HIS A 28 0.13 1.01 -11.22
N ILE A 29 0.36 1.81 -12.26
CA ILE A 29 -0.16 1.57 -13.60
C ILE A 29 0.48 0.30 -14.19
N TYR A 30 1.81 0.19 -14.15
CA TYR A 30 2.54 -0.97 -14.66
C TYR A 30 2.07 -2.28 -14.02
N LEU A 31 1.98 -2.33 -12.68
CA LEU A 31 1.54 -3.53 -11.96
C LEU A 31 0.06 -3.82 -12.19
N THR A 32 -0.78 -2.80 -12.36
CA THR A 32 -2.19 -2.99 -12.73
C THR A 32 -2.33 -3.73 -14.05
N PHE A 33 -1.57 -3.34 -15.08
CA PHE A 33 -1.59 -4.03 -16.37
C PHE A 33 -0.94 -5.41 -16.29
N ARG A 34 0.23 -5.53 -15.63
CA ARG A 34 0.96 -6.80 -15.50
C ARG A 34 0.17 -7.87 -14.74
N THR A 35 -0.60 -7.48 -13.74
CA THR A 35 -1.44 -8.40 -12.94
C THR A 35 -2.81 -8.69 -13.59
N GLY A 36 -3.08 -8.15 -14.79
CA GLY A 36 -4.33 -8.38 -15.51
C GLY A 36 -5.55 -7.72 -14.84
N PHE A 37 -5.38 -6.51 -14.31
CA PHE A 37 -6.42 -5.78 -13.56
C PHE A 37 -6.93 -6.56 -12.33
N ILE A 38 -6.01 -6.97 -11.46
CA ILE A 38 -6.33 -7.70 -10.22
C ILE A 38 -7.38 -6.99 -9.35
N GLN A 39 -7.48 -5.66 -9.47
CA GLN A 39 -8.50 -4.81 -8.84
C GLN A 39 -9.93 -5.35 -9.03
N ARG A 40 -10.24 -6.00 -10.17
CA ARG A 40 -11.55 -6.59 -10.46
C ARG A 40 -11.92 -7.75 -9.53
N LYS A 41 -10.93 -8.38 -8.89
CA LYS A 41 -11.11 -9.49 -7.95
C LYS A 41 -11.40 -9.02 -6.52
N LEU A 42 -11.50 -7.71 -6.28
CA LEU A 42 -11.78 -7.14 -4.96
C LEU A 42 -13.01 -7.77 -4.26
N PRO A 43 -14.17 -7.98 -4.92
CA PRO A 43 -15.32 -8.60 -4.26
C PRO A 43 -15.03 -10.03 -3.80
N THR A 44 -14.30 -10.79 -4.62
CA THR A 44 -13.86 -12.16 -4.27
C THR A 44 -12.87 -12.13 -3.11
N ALA A 45 -11.91 -11.19 -3.12
CA ALA A 45 -10.93 -11.04 -2.04
C ALA A 45 -11.61 -10.73 -0.71
N ILE A 46 -12.55 -9.77 -0.69
CA ILE A 46 -13.31 -9.44 0.52
C ILE A 46 -14.07 -10.67 1.03
N LYS A 47 -14.77 -11.39 0.15
CA LYS A 47 -15.48 -12.62 0.52
C LYS A 47 -14.54 -13.64 1.16
N LEU A 48 -13.36 -13.86 0.57
CA LEU A 48 -12.37 -14.80 1.10
C LEU A 48 -11.78 -14.33 2.45
N SER A 49 -11.60 -13.02 2.65
CA SER A 49 -11.06 -12.50 3.92
C SER A 49 -12.04 -12.62 5.09
N VAL A 50 -13.35 -12.60 4.83
CA VAL A 50 -14.38 -12.71 5.88
C VAL A 50 -14.94 -14.12 6.04
N THR A 51 -14.73 -15.00 5.06
CA THR A 51 -15.15 -16.41 5.13
C THR A 51 -14.09 -17.20 5.89
N LYS A 52 -14.50 -17.93 6.94
CA LYS A 52 -13.59 -18.86 7.62
C LYS A 52 -13.32 -20.07 6.74
N ASP A 53 -12.04 -20.38 6.57
CA ASP A 53 -11.58 -21.64 6.02
C ASP A 53 -10.87 -22.44 7.13
N PRO A 54 -11.47 -23.53 7.65
CA PRO A 54 -10.95 -24.30 8.78
C PRO A 54 -9.62 -25.00 8.48
N ASP A 55 -9.35 -25.31 7.21
CA ASP A 55 -8.18 -26.08 6.79
C ASP A 55 -7.04 -25.16 6.30
N ALA A 56 -7.23 -23.84 6.40
CA ALA A 56 -6.24 -22.90 5.93
C ALA A 56 -4.98 -22.90 6.83
N PRO A 57 -3.78 -23.06 6.25
CA PRO A 57 -2.54 -23.05 7.00
C PRO A 57 -2.20 -21.63 7.47
N GLY A 58 -1.90 -21.45 8.76
CA GLY A 58 -1.44 -20.19 9.34
C GLY A 58 -1.77 -20.04 10.82
N ASP A 59 -1.06 -19.13 11.50
CA ASP A 59 -1.20 -18.92 12.95
C ASP A 59 -2.43 -18.08 13.32
N ILE A 60 -2.99 -17.34 12.36
CA ILE A 60 -4.14 -16.45 12.53
C ILE A 60 -5.18 -16.66 11.43
N SER A 61 -6.46 -16.45 11.78
CA SER A 61 -7.56 -16.49 10.80
C SER A 61 -7.39 -15.44 9.70
N GLN A 62 -8.00 -15.68 8.54
CA GLN A 62 -8.00 -14.75 7.39
C GLN A 62 -8.55 -13.37 7.77
N PHE A 63 -9.62 -13.36 8.56
CA PHE A 63 -10.20 -12.12 9.09
C PHE A 63 -9.25 -11.44 10.08
N GLY A 64 -8.59 -12.22 10.95
CA GLY A 64 -7.55 -11.72 11.86
C GLY A 64 -6.41 -11.04 11.11
N ALA A 65 -5.89 -11.68 10.06
CA ALA A 65 -4.84 -11.12 9.22
C ALA A 65 -5.28 -9.81 8.53
N LEU A 66 -6.52 -9.76 8.03
CA LEU A 66 -7.10 -8.54 7.46
C LEU A 66 -7.16 -7.41 8.51
N CYS A 67 -7.69 -7.70 9.70
CA CYS A 67 -7.79 -6.73 10.80
C CYS A 67 -6.42 -6.22 11.24
N THR A 68 -5.40 -7.09 11.33
CA THR A 68 -4.03 -6.70 11.65
C THR A 68 -3.47 -5.75 10.59
N ALA A 69 -3.64 -6.07 9.30
CA ALA A 69 -3.17 -5.22 8.21
C ALA A 69 -3.91 -3.85 8.17
N LEU A 70 -5.23 -3.85 8.40
CA LEU A 70 -6.03 -2.62 8.48
C LEU A 70 -5.61 -1.75 9.67
N SER A 71 -5.41 -2.35 10.84
CA SER A 71 -4.95 -1.63 12.03
C SER A 71 -3.57 -0.99 11.83
N ALA A 72 -2.70 -1.61 11.04
CA ALA A 72 -1.38 -1.07 10.73
C ALA A 72 -1.43 0.11 9.74
N THR A 73 -2.51 0.25 8.97
CA THR A 73 -2.62 1.23 7.86
C THR A 73 -3.63 2.34 8.10
N ILE A 74 -4.59 2.15 9.02
CA ILE A 74 -5.55 3.16 9.44
C ILE A 74 -5.02 3.81 10.72
N GLY A 75 -4.76 5.12 10.67
CA GLY A 75 -4.30 5.86 11.84
C GLY A 75 -4.44 7.37 11.69
N THR A 76 -3.88 8.11 12.65
CA THR A 76 -3.91 9.58 12.69
C THR A 76 -3.35 10.22 11.41
N GLY A 77 -2.37 9.56 10.78
CA GLY A 77 -1.79 10.01 9.51
C GLY A 77 -2.82 10.11 8.38
N ASN A 78 -3.82 9.22 8.34
CA ASN A 78 -4.86 9.29 7.31
C ASN A 78 -5.82 10.44 7.57
N ILE A 79 -6.08 10.78 8.84
CA ILE A 79 -6.97 11.89 9.21
C ILE A 79 -6.29 13.23 8.92
N VAL A 80 -5.09 13.41 9.49
CA VAL A 80 -4.32 14.66 9.34
C VAL A 80 -3.87 14.82 7.89
N GLY A 81 -3.36 13.77 7.25
CA GLY A 81 -2.86 13.81 5.87
C GLY A 81 -3.95 14.14 4.86
N VAL A 82 -5.15 13.56 4.99
CA VAL A 82 -6.29 13.94 4.15
C VAL A 82 -6.71 15.38 4.39
N GLY A 83 -6.75 15.82 5.66
CA GLY A 83 -7.03 17.21 6.02
C GLY A 83 -6.04 18.19 5.38
N THR A 84 -4.73 17.95 5.53
CA THR A 84 -3.68 18.77 4.94
C THR A 84 -3.76 18.77 3.41
N ALA A 85 -4.00 17.61 2.77
CA ALA A 85 -4.11 17.53 1.33
C ALA A 85 -5.31 18.34 0.77
N ILE A 86 -6.44 18.33 1.48
CA ILE A 86 -7.61 19.14 1.09
C ILE A 86 -7.34 20.63 1.33
N LEU A 87 -6.70 20.99 2.44
CA LEU A 87 -6.36 22.39 2.74
C LEU A 87 -5.36 22.97 1.74
N SER A 88 -4.33 22.21 1.37
CA SER A 88 -3.25 22.67 0.49
C SER A 88 -3.57 22.48 -1.00
N GLY A 89 -4.23 21.39 -1.37
CA GLY A 89 -4.52 21.01 -2.76
C GLY A 89 -5.97 21.24 -3.21
N GLY A 90 -6.84 21.68 -2.29
CA GLY A 90 -8.27 21.86 -2.54
C GLY A 90 -9.07 20.55 -2.53
N PRO A 91 -10.39 20.63 -2.73
CA PRO A 91 -11.28 19.46 -2.67
C PRO A 91 -10.97 18.40 -3.75
N GLY A 92 -10.33 18.80 -4.85
CA GLY A 92 -9.90 17.88 -5.92
C GLY A 92 -8.87 16.84 -5.47
N ALA A 93 -8.18 17.05 -4.35
CA ALA A 93 -7.24 16.08 -3.79
C ALA A 93 -7.89 14.72 -3.49
N VAL A 94 -9.15 14.72 -3.07
CA VAL A 94 -9.90 13.50 -2.73
C VAL A 94 -10.07 12.59 -3.95
N PHE A 95 -10.36 13.17 -5.11
CA PHE A 95 -10.49 12.42 -6.36
C PHE A 95 -9.18 11.71 -6.71
N TRP A 96 -8.05 12.41 -6.59
CA TRP A 96 -6.73 11.82 -6.82
C TRP A 96 -6.35 10.77 -5.78
N MET A 97 -6.74 10.94 -4.52
CA MET A 97 -6.58 9.91 -3.48
C MET A 97 -7.31 8.62 -3.82
N TRP A 98 -8.54 8.70 -4.33
CA TRP A 98 -9.28 7.50 -4.77
C TRP A 98 -8.62 6.83 -5.97
N ILE A 99 -8.20 7.60 -6.97
CA ILE A 99 -7.49 7.05 -8.14
C ILE A 99 -6.21 6.34 -7.71
N THR A 100 -5.38 7.00 -6.91
CA THR A 100 -4.11 6.42 -6.43
C THR A 100 -4.35 5.18 -5.57
N GLY A 101 -5.40 5.16 -4.75
CA GLY A 101 -5.82 3.98 -3.99
C GLY A 101 -6.25 2.81 -4.87
N VAL A 102 -7.03 3.08 -5.93
CA VAL A 102 -7.49 2.04 -6.87
C VAL A 102 -6.31 1.39 -7.58
N PHE A 103 -5.40 2.19 -8.15
CA PHE A 103 -4.22 1.64 -8.80
C PHE A 103 -3.20 1.05 -7.81
N GLY A 104 -3.14 1.58 -6.59
CA GLY A 104 -2.28 1.08 -5.51
C GLY A 104 -2.64 -0.34 -5.03
N MET A 105 -3.88 -0.80 -5.25
CA MET A 105 -4.28 -2.19 -4.94
C MET A 105 -3.39 -3.22 -5.65
N ALA A 106 -3.00 -2.96 -6.91
CA ALA A 106 -2.15 -3.89 -7.67
C ALA A 106 -0.72 -3.95 -7.09
N THR A 107 -0.20 -2.82 -6.62
CA THR A 107 1.10 -2.73 -5.96
C THR A 107 1.09 -3.49 -4.65
N LYS A 108 0.12 -3.21 -3.77
CA LYS A 108 -0.01 -3.91 -2.49
C LYS A 108 -0.23 -5.41 -2.66
N TYR A 109 -1.01 -5.82 -3.65
CA TYR A 109 -1.15 -7.24 -3.99
C TYR A 109 0.19 -7.87 -4.39
N SER A 110 0.97 -7.20 -5.23
CA SER A 110 2.27 -7.70 -5.69
C SER A 110 3.28 -7.79 -4.55
N GLU A 111 3.28 -6.82 -3.61
CA GLU A 111 4.10 -6.84 -2.40
C GLU A 111 3.75 -8.03 -1.51
N THR A 112 2.47 -8.21 -1.18
CA THR A 112 2.02 -9.34 -0.35
C THR A 112 2.26 -10.68 -1.03
N PHE A 113 2.05 -10.77 -2.35
CA PHE A 113 2.33 -11.97 -3.12
C PHE A 113 3.82 -12.33 -3.07
N ALA A 114 4.71 -11.35 -3.27
CA ALA A 114 6.15 -11.58 -3.17
C ALA A 114 6.56 -11.98 -1.75
N ALA A 115 6.00 -11.34 -0.72
CA ALA A 115 6.25 -11.67 0.68
C ALA A 115 5.86 -13.12 1.00
N VAL A 116 4.72 -13.61 0.49
CA VAL A 116 4.30 -15.01 0.67
C VAL A 116 5.12 -15.98 -0.17
N LYS A 117 5.42 -15.63 -1.44
CA LYS A 117 6.14 -16.50 -2.37
C LYS A 117 7.59 -16.75 -1.96
N TYR A 118 8.27 -15.72 -1.45
CA TYR A 118 9.67 -15.79 -1.05
C TYR A 118 9.84 -15.96 0.47
N ARG A 119 8.75 -16.27 1.19
CA ARG A 119 8.82 -16.56 2.61
C ARG A 119 9.63 -17.82 2.86
N VAL A 120 10.67 -17.73 3.68
CA VAL A 120 11.53 -18.86 4.05
C VAL A 120 11.22 -19.26 5.49
N LYS A 121 11.23 -20.57 5.75
CA LYS A 121 11.10 -21.10 7.12
C LYS A 121 12.47 -21.09 7.79
N ASP A 122 12.52 -20.65 9.03
CA ASP A 122 13.72 -20.76 9.86
C ASP A 122 14.05 -22.23 10.18
N HIS A 123 15.26 -22.49 10.67
CA HIS A 123 15.75 -23.81 11.08
C HIS A 123 14.85 -24.45 12.17
N ASN A 124 14.13 -23.63 12.94
CA ASN A 124 13.18 -24.06 13.97
C ASN A 124 11.78 -24.35 13.42
N GLY A 125 11.56 -24.31 12.10
CA GLY A 125 10.25 -24.53 11.47
C GLY A 125 9.28 -23.35 11.59
N ASN A 126 9.65 -22.29 12.28
CA ASN A 126 8.90 -21.04 12.38
C ASN A 126 9.01 -20.25 11.07
N MET A 127 7.94 -19.58 10.68
CA MET A 127 7.95 -18.75 9.49
C MET A 127 8.56 -17.38 9.82
N LEU A 128 9.63 -17.00 9.13
CA LEU A 128 10.22 -15.65 9.20
C LEU A 128 9.30 -14.61 8.54
#